data_AF-A0A3E0DND6-F1
#
_entry.id   AF-A0A3E0DND6-F1
#
_cell.length_a   1.000
_cell.length_b   1.000
_cell.length_c   1.000
_cell.angle_alpha   90.00
_cell.angle_beta   90.00
_cell.angle_gamma   90.00
#
_symmetry.space_group_name_H-M   'P 1'
#
loop_
_entity.id
_entity.type
_entity.pdbx_description
1 polymer ?
#
loop_
_entity_poly.entity_id
_entity_poly.type
_entity_poly.pdbx_seq_one_letter_code
_entity_poly.pdbx_strand_id
1 'polypeptide(L)'
;MAKSSADRNTIDLFGSSRGRPRSQPLNRKDQLKVNKRLQREKEKALGLKRLELLVDEETIAKLDQLCELNDVKRSEWLTMQIALSFSKSKTGKLKKPTR
;
A
#
# COMPACT_ATOMS: atom_id res chain seq x y z
N MET A 1 -26.65 23.64 45.39
CA MET A 1 -25.39 23.13 45.99
C MET A 1 -24.54 22.54 44.88
N ALA A 2 -23.26 22.90 44.83
CA ALA A 2 -22.36 22.69 43.69
C ALA A 2 -22.23 21.19 43.31
N LYS A 3 -22.47 20.88 42.04
CA LYS A 3 -22.14 19.58 41.43
C LYS A 3 -20.63 19.38 41.58
N SER A 4 -20.19 18.32 42.26
CA SER A 4 -18.78 17.99 42.30
C SER A 4 -18.30 17.80 40.86
N SER A 5 -17.35 18.62 40.44
CA SER A 5 -16.68 18.44 39.16
C SER A 5 -15.87 17.16 39.30
N ALA A 6 -16.42 16.03 38.86
CA ALA A 6 -15.70 14.77 38.81
C ALA A 6 -14.39 15.03 38.06
N ASP A 7 -13.27 14.90 38.76
CA ASP A 7 -11.94 15.11 38.23
C ASP A 7 -11.72 14.10 37.10
N ARG A 8 -11.76 14.59 35.86
CA ARG A 8 -11.59 13.76 34.65
C ARG A 8 -10.12 13.44 34.37
N ASN A 9 -9.20 14.02 35.14
CA ASN A 9 -7.76 13.77 35.00
C ASN A 9 -7.29 12.64 35.92
N THR A 10 -7.89 12.50 37.10
CA THR A 10 -7.54 11.43 38.04
C THR A 10 -8.25 10.13 37.65
N ILE A 11 -7.47 9.10 37.40
CA ILE A 11 -7.97 7.76 37.04
C ILE A 11 -8.58 7.14 38.30
N ASP A 12 -9.90 6.99 38.31
CA ASP A 12 -10.61 6.23 39.34
C ASP A 12 -10.35 4.72 39.14
N LEU A 13 -9.55 4.15 40.05
CA LEU A 13 -9.15 2.74 40.04
C LEU A 13 -10.26 1.79 40.52
N PHE A 14 -11.36 2.31 41.07
CA PHE A 14 -12.45 1.53 41.66
C PHE A 14 -13.79 1.69 40.91
N GLY A 15 -13.86 2.58 39.91
CA GLY A 15 -15.03 2.81 39.08
C GLY A 15 -15.25 1.73 38.00
N SER A 16 -16.46 1.18 37.92
CA SER A 16 -16.84 0.16 36.91
C SER A 16 -17.02 0.72 35.48
N SER A 17 -16.98 2.05 35.29
CA SER A 17 -17.11 2.67 33.98
C SER A 17 -15.78 2.68 33.22
N ARG A 18 -15.72 1.97 32.09
CA ARG A 18 -14.64 2.12 31.11
C ARG A 18 -14.56 3.58 30.67
N GLY A 19 -13.49 4.28 31.03
CA GLY A 19 -13.22 5.64 30.54
C GLY A 19 -13.21 5.71 29.01
N ARG A 20 -13.51 6.89 28.46
CA ARG A 20 -13.63 7.15 27.02
C ARG A 20 -12.49 6.50 26.23
N PRO A 21 -12.76 5.66 25.21
CA PRO A 21 -11.73 5.19 24.30
C PRO A 21 -11.10 6.42 23.65
N ARG A 22 -9.84 6.69 24.01
CA ARG A 22 -9.02 7.73 23.36
C ARG A 22 -8.98 7.31 21.89
N SER A 23 -9.63 8.06 21.01
CA SER A 23 -9.61 7.82 19.57
C SER A 23 -8.18 7.57 19.13
N GLN A 24 -7.85 6.29 18.98
CA GLN A 24 -6.53 5.71 18.71
C GLN A 24 -5.39 6.24 19.63
N PRO A 25 -4.86 5.44 20.57
CA PRO A 25 -3.94 5.90 21.63
C PRO A 25 -2.58 6.40 21.11
N LEU A 26 -2.26 6.15 19.85
CA LEU A 26 -1.03 6.54 19.20
C LEU A 26 -1.15 7.92 18.56
N ASN A 27 -0.07 8.70 18.58
CA ASN A 27 0.02 9.93 17.82
C ASN A 27 -0.05 9.65 16.30
N ARG A 28 -0.53 10.60 15.49
CA ARG A 28 -0.70 10.45 14.02
C ARG A 28 0.56 9.96 13.32
N LYS A 29 1.74 10.44 13.75
CA LYS A 29 3.04 9.98 13.22
C LYS A 29 3.27 8.48 13.44
N ASP A 30 2.94 7.98 14.61
CA ASP A 30 3.14 6.57 14.97
C ASP A 30 2.06 5.68 14.35
N GLN A 31 0.83 6.17 14.23
CA GLN A 31 -0.22 5.52 13.46
C GLN A 31 0.21 5.30 12.00
N LEU A 32 0.78 6.31 11.34
CA LEU A 32 1.25 6.19 9.96
C LEU A 32 2.38 5.16 9.82
N LYS A 33 3.29 5.07 10.80
CA LYS A 33 4.35 4.04 10.82
C LYS A 33 3.75 2.64 10.93
N VAL A 34 2.82 2.43 11.86
CA VAL A 34 2.15 1.15 12.07
C VAL A 34 1.35 0.75 10.83
N ASN A 35 0.58 1.67 10.25
CA ASN A 35 -0.20 1.41 9.05
C ASN A 35 0.68 1.03 7.85
N LYS A 36 1.80 1.73 7.64
CA LYS A 36 2.77 1.38 6.60
C LYS A 36 3.39 0.00 6.83
N ARG A 37 3.69 -0.36 8.09
CA ARG A 37 4.21 -1.70 8.42
C ARG A 37 3.19 -2.79 8.10
N LEU A 38 1.95 -2.63 8.56
CA LEU A 38 0.86 -3.56 8.29
C LEU A 38 0.59 -3.70 6.78
N GLN A 39 0.68 -2.61 6.02
CA GLN A 39 0.57 -2.65 4.57
C GLN A 39 1.67 -3.53 3.94
N ARG A 40 2.93 -3.34 4.36
CA ARG A 40 4.06 -4.16 3.86
C ARG A 40 3.92 -5.63 4.25
N GLU A 41 3.47 -5.91 5.47
CA GLU A 41 3.23 -7.28 5.95
C GLU A 41 2.13 -7.97 5.12
N LYS A 42 1.04 -7.25 4.82
CA LYS A 42 -0.02 -7.73 3.92
C LYS A 42 0.49 -7.97 2.50
N GLU A 43 1.23 -7.02 1.93
CA GLU A 43 1.83 -7.17 0.59
C GLU A 43 2.74 -8.42 0.54
N LYS A 44 3.56 -8.63 1.58
CA LYS A 44 4.42 -9.82 1.69
C LYS A 44 3.63 -11.11 1.81
N ALA A 45 2.55 -11.13 2.60
CA ALA A 45 1.67 -12.29 2.74
C ALA A 45 0.96 -12.65 1.42
N LEU A 46 0.65 -11.66 0.59
CA LEU A 46 0.11 -11.83 -0.77
C LEU A 46 1.18 -12.24 -1.81
N GLY A 47 2.45 -12.37 -1.40
CA GLY A 47 3.55 -12.71 -2.29
C GLY A 47 4.01 -11.58 -3.22
N LEU A 48 3.53 -10.35 -3.01
CA LEU A 48 3.95 -9.18 -3.78
C LEU A 48 5.38 -8.80 -3.41
N LYS A 49 6.23 -8.63 -4.42
CA LYS A 49 7.61 -8.18 -4.27
C LYS A 49 7.76 -6.76 -4.79
N ARG A 50 8.54 -5.95 -4.08
CA ARG A 50 8.89 -4.58 -4.50
C ARG A 50 10.18 -4.63 -5.31
N LEU A 51 10.19 -3.89 -6.41
CA LEU A 51 11.36 -3.71 -7.28
C LEU A 51 11.74 -2.24 -7.24
N GLU A 52 13.01 -1.96 -7.03
CA GLU A 52 13.60 -0.63 -7.14
C GLU A 52 14.36 -0.57 -8.47
N LEU A 53 14.07 0.44 -9.29
CA LEU A 53 14.58 0.57 -10.66
C LEU A 53 15.15 1.97 -10.84
N LEU A 54 16.33 2.06 -11.48
CA LEU A 54 16.90 3.31 -11.95
C LEU A 54 16.60 3.42 -13.45
N VAL A 55 15.98 4.51 -13.86
CA VAL A 55 15.55 4.73 -15.26
C VAL A 55 15.71 6.20 -15.60
N ASP A 56 15.93 6.49 -16.89
CA ASP A 56 16.10 7.86 -17.38
C ASP A 56 14.82 8.68 -17.20
N GLU A 57 14.98 9.96 -16.90
CA GLU A 57 13.86 10.88 -16.63
C GLU A 57 12.85 10.95 -17.78
N GLU A 58 13.34 11.00 -19.02
CA GLU A 58 12.48 11.03 -20.22
C GLU A 58 11.59 9.79 -20.33
N THR A 59 12.09 8.63 -19.91
CA THR A 59 11.34 7.38 -19.99
C THR A 59 10.23 7.35 -18.94
N ILE A 60 10.47 7.91 -17.75
CA ILE A 60 9.47 8.06 -16.71
C ILE A 60 8.38 9.02 -17.16
N ALA A 61 8.75 10.15 -17.77
CA ALA A 61 7.78 11.10 -18.32
C ALA A 61 6.87 10.47 -19.38
N LYS A 62 7.45 9.68 -20.30
CA LYS A 62 6.67 8.91 -21.30
C LYS A 62 5.75 7.88 -20.64
N LEU A 63 6.24 7.18 -19.61
CA LEU A 63 5.44 6.22 -18.86
C LEU A 63 4.24 6.89 -18.18
N ASP A 64 4.43 8.08 -17.61
CA ASP A 64 3.38 8.85 -16.95
C ASP A 64 2.29 9.26 -17.92
N GLN A 65 2.66 9.80 -19.08
CA GLN A 65 1.71 10.13 -20.14
C GLN A 65 0.90 8.91 -20.58
N LEU A 66 1.56 7.75 -20.75
CA LEU A 66 0.86 6.51 -21.09
C LEU A 66 -0.08 6.04 -19.98
N CYS A 67 0.29 6.24 -18.71
CA CYS A 67 -0.56 5.90 -17.56
C CYS A 67 -1.78 6.82 -17.49
N GLU A 68 -1.61 8.12 -17.72
CA GLU A 68 -2.69 9.11 -17.75
C GLU A 68 -3.68 8.83 -18.89
N LEU A 69 -3.19 8.54 -20.09
CA LEU A 69 -4.05 8.24 -21.24
C LEU A 69 -4.90 6.98 -21.05
N ASN A 70 -4.37 5.99 -20.34
CA ASN A 70 -5.05 4.72 -20.11
C ASN A 70 -5.84 4.70 -18.78
N ASP A 71 -5.73 5.74 -17.94
CA ASP A 71 -6.25 5.79 -16.57
C ASP A 71 -5.80 4.59 -15.69
N VAL A 72 -4.52 4.20 -15.83
CA VAL A 72 -3.93 3.05 -15.12
C VAL A 72 -2.74 3.48 -14.28
N LYS A 73 -2.53 2.83 -13.14
CA LYS A 73 -1.34 3.06 -12.30
C LYS A 73 -0.07 2.50 -12.96
N ARG A 74 1.07 3.17 -12.80
CA ARG A 74 2.39 2.73 -13.29
C ARG A 74 2.69 1.25 -13.02
N SER A 75 2.42 0.77 -11.81
CA SER A 75 2.68 -0.63 -11.41
C SER A 75 1.83 -1.64 -12.18
N GLU A 76 0.59 -1.28 -12.47
CA GLU A 76 -0.35 -2.13 -13.20
C GLU A 76 0.00 -2.14 -14.68
N TRP A 77 0.29 -0.97 -15.26
CA TRP A 77 0.75 -0.87 -16.65
C TRP A 77 2.01 -1.70 -16.91
N LEU A 78 3.03 -1.63 -16.02
CA LEU A 78 4.24 -2.44 -16.13
C LEU A 78 3.93 -3.95 -16.07
N THR A 79 3.04 -4.36 -15.17
CA THR A 79 2.65 -5.77 -15.04
C THR A 79 1.96 -6.26 -16.32
N MET A 80 1.08 -5.45 -16.90
CA MET A 80 0.43 -5.75 -18.18
C MET A 80 1.44 -5.88 -19.31
N GLN A 81 2.40 -4.95 -19.43
CA GLN A 81 3.41 -5.01 -20.49
C GLN A 81 4.34 -6.21 -20.37
N ILE A 82 4.72 -6.61 -19.14
CA ILE A 82 5.51 -7.82 -18.91
C ILE A 82 4.70 -9.06 -19.35
N ALA A 83 3.41 -9.13 -19.00
CA ALA A 83 2.54 -10.23 -19.40
C ALA A 83 2.37 -10.32 -20.92
N LEU A 84 2.15 -9.18 -21.60
CA LEU A 84 2.05 -9.08 -23.06
C LEU A 84 3.36 -9.48 -23.75
N SER A 85 4.50 -9.03 -23.22
CA SER A 85 5.82 -9.39 -23.77
C SER A 85 6.10 -10.88 -23.61
N PHE A 86 5.72 -11.45 -22.45
CA PHE A 86 5.85 -12.87 -22.19
C PHE A 86 4.95 -13.72 -23.11
N SER A 87 3.71 -13.30 -23.36
CA SER A 87 2.80 -14.02 -24.27
C SER A 87 3.31 -14.03 -25.71
N LYS A 88 3.81 -12.90 -26.21
CA LYS A 88 4.46 -12.79 -27.53
C LYS A 88 5.67 -13.72 -27.66
N SER A 89 6.46 -13.86 -26.60
CA SER A 89 7.64 -14.75 -26.60
C SER A 89 7.28 -16.24 -26.73
N LYS A 90 6.12 -16.66 -26.19
CA LYS A 90 5.62 -18.04 -26.33
C LYS A 90 5.22 -18.36 -27.76
N THR A 91 4.55 -17.43 -28.44
CA THR A 91 4.10 -17.62 -29.83
C THR A 91 5.26 -17.74 -30.83
N GLY A 92 6.43 -17.17 -30.53
CA GLY A 92 7.63 -17.28 -31.36
C GLY A 92 8.35 -18.64 -31.27
N LYS A 93 8.25 -19.35 -30.13
CA LYS A 93 8.94 -20.64 -29.93
C LYS A 93 8.23 -21.85 -30.55
N LEU A 94 6.97 -21.70 -30.98
CA LEU A 94 6.16 -22.76 -31.60
C LEU A 94 6.40 -22.90 -33.12
N LYS A 95 7.23 -22.06 -33.75
CA LYS A 95 7.70 -22.24 -35.13
C LYS A 95 9.10 -22.86 -35.17
N LYS A 96 9.24 -24.10 -34.71
CA LYS A 96 10.28 -24.99 -35.26
C LYS A 96 9.58 -25.90 -36.27
N PRO A 97 9.71 -25.65 -37.59
CA PRO A 97 9.24 -26.62 -38.55
C PRO A 97 10.02 -27.92 -38.34
N THR A 98 9.26 -28.98 -38.13
CA THR A 98 9.70 -30.38 -38.16
C THR A 98 10.51 -30.63 -39.43
N ARG A 99 11.70 -31.22 -39.28
CA ARG A 99 12.41 -31.84 -40.39
C ARG A 99 12.08 -33.31 -40.44
#